data_AF-A0A7X8DD09-F1
#
_entry.id   AF-A0A7X8DD09-F1
#
_cell.length_a   1.000
_cell.length_b   1.000
_cell.length_c   1.000
_cell.angle_alpha   90.00
_cell.angle_beta   90.00
_cell.angle_gamma   90.00
#
_symmetry.space_group_name_H-M   'P 1'
#
loop_
_entity.id
_entity.type
_entity.pdbx_description
1 polymer ?
#
loop_
_entity_poly.entity_id
_entity_poly.type
_entity_poly.pdbx_seq_one_letter_code
_entity_poly.pdbx_strand_id
1 'polypeptide(L)'
;MKRFFSKIWGYIVFGIAKFFDVILGGLNKGISFLVNVTKRIRNVIAPIAIGVLFFSPFLFRLIPIWLWIPLLIIFIFPFLGSGFVSFLEYWKYVLCEYLYDKSEDLIKGTSKGQIFGSYGDKYKRQKAAQEEAERRRRYAEEAAAREKRRQQQQEQWARIFEQFFGGFAGGTGTYGPFGGYGPGTGGYGQGRSYNPAADFNQQYRKHCDVLGIPYDTDEYQVKLAYRKKAKEYHPDINKSANATQKFQEISSAYEFLSQENIDRYKRLNNL
;
A
#
# COMPACT_ATOMS: atom_id res chain seq x y z
N MET A 1 -34.35 -42.12 31.56
CA MET A 1 -33.08 -41.92 32.30
C MET A 1 -31.87 -41.60 31.43
N LYS A 2 -31.50 -42.40 30.41
CA LYS A 2 -30.29 -42.14 29.58
C LYS A 2 -30.18 -40.73 28.98
N ARG A 3 -31.30 -40.16 28.47
CA ARG A 3 -31.37 -38.80 27.92
C ARG A 3 -31.20 -37.67 28.94
N PHE A 4 -31.49 -37.93 30.22
CA PHE A 4 -31.34 -36.94 31.29
C PHE A 4 -29.87 -36.85 31.72
N PHE A 5 -29.22 -38.02 31.91
CA PHE A 5 -27.79 -38.09 32.18
C PHE A 5 -26.93 -37.54 31.04
N SER A 6 -27.29 -37.76 29.78
CA SER A 6 -26.52 -37.20 28.64
C SER A 6 -26.53 -35.68 28.63
N LYS A 7 -27.66 -35.05 28.97
CA LYS A 7 -27.76 -33.58 29.08
C LYS A 7 -26.90 -33.04 30.22
N ILE A 8 -26.93 -33.67 31.38
CA ILE A 8 -26.09 -33.30 32.53
C ILE A 8 -24.61 -33.39 32.16
N TRP A 9 -24.20 -34.50 31.53
CA TRP A 9 -22.83 -34.66 31.02
C TRP A 9 -22.48 -33.61 29.97
N GLY A 10 -23.40 -33.24 29.09
CA GLY A 10 -23.20 -32.19 28.10
C GLY A 10 -22.91 -30.82 28.72
N TYR A 11 -23.63 -30.42 29.76
CA TYR A 11 -23.36 -29.18 30.49
C TYR A 11 -22.04 -29.22 31.28
N ILE A 12 -21.67 -30.38 31.84
CA ILE A 12 -20.37 -30.57 32.50
C ILE A 12 -19.23 -30.39 31.47
N VAL A 13 -19.32 -31.06 30.32
CA VAL A 13 -18.33 -30.93 29.23
C VAL A 13 -18.26 -29.49 28.71
N PHE A 14 -19.38 -28.78 28.61
CA PHE A 14 -19.41 -27.36 28.28
C PHE A 14 -18.60 -26.52 29.28
N GLY A 15 -18.84 -26.74 30.58
CA GLY A 15 -18.11 -26.06 31.65
C GLY A 15 -16.61 -26.33 31.59
N ILE A 16 -16.23 -27.58 31.34
CA ILE A 16 -14.84 -27.99 31.13
C ILE A 16 -14.24 -27.29 29.91
N ALA A 17 -14.94 -27.26 28.77
CA ALA A 17 -14.49 -26.60 27.55
C ALA A 17 -14.21 -25.12 27.78
N LYS A 18 -15.12 -24.41 28.46
CA LYS A 18 -14.97 -23.00 28.80
C LYS A 18 -13.80 -22.74 29.75
N PHE A 19 -13.62 -23.61 30.75
CA PHE A 19 -12.49 -23.54 31.66
C PHE A 19 -11.15 -23.70 30.93
N PHE A 20 -11.04 -24.71 30.05
CA PHE A 20 -9.85 -24.91 29.22
C PHE A 20 -9.62 -23.74 28.26
N ASP A 21 -10.65 -23.18 27.63
CA ASP A 21 -10.47 -22.05 26.72
C ASP A 21 -9.87 -20.81 27.42
N VAL A 22 -10.33 -20.52 28.65
CA VAL A 22 -9.78 -19.42 29.46
C VAL A 22 -8.34 -19.70 29.88
N ILE A 23 -8.05 -20.90 30.42
CA ILE A 23 -6.70 -21.24 30.90
C ILE A 23 -5.71 -21.32 29.75
N LEU A 24 -6.01 -22.11 28.72
CA LEU A 24 -5.14 -22.26 27.55
C LEU A 24 -5.02 -20.94 26.79
N GLY A 25 -6.08 -20.12 26.76
CA GLY A 25 -6.03 -18.77 26.21
C GLY A 25 -5.08 -17.85 26.98
N GLY A 26 -5.12 -17.87 28.32
CA GLY A 26 -4.21 -17.12 29.18
C GLY A 26 -2.76 -17.59 29.02
N LEU A 27 -2.53 -18.90 29.03
CA LEU A 27 -1.21 -19.50 28.80
C LEU A 27 -0.67 -19.12 27.43
N ASN A 28 -1.45 -19.26 26.35
CA ASN A 28 -1.02 -18.87 25.01
C ASN A 28 -0.63 -17.39 24.94
N LYS A 29 -1.38 -16.49 25.59
CA LYS A 29 -1.01 -15.07 25.65
C LYS A 29 0.32 -14.84 26.37
N GLY A 30 0.52 -15.49 27.52
CA GLY A 30 1.78 -15.41 28.26
C GLY A 30 2.97 -15.93 27.47
N ILE A 31 2.80 -17.07 26.79
CA ILE A 31 3.81 -17.69 25.94
C ILE A 31 4.12 -16.80 24.73
N SER A 32 3.10 -16.27 24.06
CA SER A 32 3.26 -15.32 22.95
C SER A 32 4.03 -14.07 23.38
N PHE A 33 3.73 -13.54 24.57
CA PHE A 33 4.47 -12.42 25.13
C PHE A 33 5.95 -12.77 25.35
N LEU A 34 6.23 -13.91 25.99
CA LEU A 34 7.61 -14.38 26.21
C LEU A 34 8.37 -14.54 24.89
N VAL A 35 7.80 -15.22 23.90
CA VAL A 35 8.43 -15.41 22.59
C VAL A 35 8.71 -14.07 21.90
N ASN A 36 7.79 -13.11 22.01
CA ASN A 36 7.96 -11.78 21.43
C ASN A 36 9.04 -10.95 22.16
N VAL A 37 9.15 -11.09 23.47
CA VAL A 37 10.25 -10.51 24.26
C VAL A 37 11.57 -11.11 23.82
N THR A 38 11.66 -12.45 23.75
CA THR A 38 12.87 -13.15 23.28
C THR A 38 13.27 -12.69 21.89
N LYS A 39 12.33 -12.59 20.94
CA LYS A 39 12.65 -12.13 19.57
C LYS A 39 13.33 -10.77 19.55
N ARG A 40 12.95 -9.83 20.43
CA ARG A 40 13.59 -8.50 20.51
C ARG A 40 15.00 -8.55 21.08
N ILE A 41 15.21 -9.38 22.10
CA ILE A 41 16.49 -9.47 22.82
C ILE A 41 17.42 -10.57 22.28
N ARG A 42 16.98 -11.33 21.26
CA ARG A 42 17.72 -12.47 20.68
C ARG A 42 19.15 -12.10 20.29
N ASN A 43 19.37 -10.91 19.76
CA ASN A 43 20.70 -10.46 19.34
C ASN A 43 21.65 -10.23 20.53
N VAL A 44 21.10 -10.00 21.73
CA VAL A 44 21.85 -9.84 22.97
C VAL A 44 22.05 -11.19 23.66
N ILE A 45 21.03 -12.06 23.66
CA ILE A 45 21.08 -13.37 24.33
C ILE A 45 21.93 -14.39 23.57
N ALA A 46 21.89 -14.39 22.23
CA ALA A 46 22.59 -15.37 21.42
C ALA A 46 24.11 -15.50 21.72
N PRO A 47 24.90 -14.41 21.83
CA PRO A 47 26.32 -14.53 22.18
C PRO A 47 26.54 -15.01 23.63
N ILE A 48 25.66 -14.63 24.57
CA ILE A 48 25.73 -15.08 25.97
C ILE A 48 25.46 -16.58 26.07
N ALA A 49 24.44 -17.07 25.35
CA ALA A 49 24.10 -18.49 25.26
C ALA A 49 25.27 -19.32 24.71
N ILE A 50 25.97 -18.83 23.69
CA ILE A 50 27.18 -19.46 23.15
C ILE A 50 28.28 -19.50 24.22
N GLY A 51 28.52 -18.39 24.92
CA GLY A 51 29.49 -18.34 26.03
C GLY A 51 29.18 -19.34 27.15
N VAL A 52 27.91 -19.49 27.54
CA VAL A 52 27.47 -20.47 28.55
C VAL A 52 27.69 -21.91 28.07
N LEU A 53 27.48 -22.20 26.79
CA LEU A 53 27.77 -23.52 26.21
C LEU A 53 29.27 -23.84 26.20
N PHE A 54 30.14 -22.85 26.05
CA PHE A 54 31.60 -23.05 26.16
C PHE A 54 32.06 -23.29 27.61
N PHE A 55 31.41 -22.69 28.61
CA PHE A 55 31.70 -22.89 30.04
C PHE A 55 30.89 -24.04 30.70
N SER A 56 30.03 -24.68 29.92
CA SER A 56 29.13 -25.80 30.29
C SER A 56 29.78 -26.87 31.19
N PRO A 57 30.98 -27.42 30.90
CA PRO A 57 31.54 -28.53 31.67
C PRO A 57 31.76 -28.21 33.16
N PHE A 58 31.93 -26.92 33.49
CA PHE A 58 32.12 -26.47 34.86
C PHE A 58 30.79 -26.18 35.58
N LEU A 59 29.80 -25.65 34.86
CA LEU A 59 28.46 -25.34 35.39
C LEU A 59 27.64 -26.59 35.71
N PHE A 60 27.76 -27.66 34.91
CA PHE A 60 27.10 -28.95 35.16
C PHE A 60 27.42 -29.59 36.50
N ARG A 61 28.57 -29.26 37.09
CA ARG A 61 28.99 -29.80 38.39
C ARG A 61 28.45 -29.02 39.60
N LEU A 62 28.03 -27.78 39.41
CA LEU A 62 27.57 -26.89 40.50
C LEU A 62 26.06 -26.95 40.74
N ILE A 63 25.28 -27.33 39.72
CA ILE A 63 23.82 -27.33 39.78
C ILE A 63 23.31 -28.78 39.86
N PRO A 64 22.49 -29.15 40.86
CA PRO A 64 21.96 -30.50 40.99
C PRO A 64 21.05 -30.90 39.82
N ILE A 65 21.10 -32.17 39.42
CA ILE A 65 20.49 -32.71 38.18
C ILE A 65 19.00 -32.38 38.03
N TRP A 66 18.25 -32.35 39.14
CA TRP A 66 16.82 -32.03 39.14
C TRP A 66 16.48 -30.59 38.73
N LEU A 67 17.43 -29.64 38.80
CA LEU A 67 17.25 -28.24 38.41
C LEU A 67 17.58 -28.02 36.92
N TRP A 68 18.25 -28.97 36.27
CA TRP A 68 18.57 -28.88 34.84
C TRP A 68 17.33 -28.99 33.96
N ILE A 69 16.33 -29.78 34.37
CA ILE A 69 15.07 -29.94 33.62
C ILE A 69 14.32 -28.60 33.53
N PRO A 70 13.99 -27.89 34.64
CA PRO A 70 13.31 -26.60 34.54
C PRO A 70 14.19 -25.52 33.88
N LEU A 71 15.51 -25.52 34.09
CA LEU A 71 16.42 -24.61 33.39
C LEU A 71 16.41 -24.82 31.88
N LEU A 72 16.42 -26.08 31.43
CA LEU A 72 16.35 -26.44 30.02
C LEU A 72 15.00 -26.06 29.43
N ILE A 73 13.89 -26.24 30.16
CA ILE A 73 12.57 -25.75 29.73
C ILE A 73 12.60 -24.23 29.56
N ILE A 74 13.13 -23.49 30.53
CA ILE A 74 13.24 -22.01 30.49
C ILE A 74 14.16 -21.55 29.35
N PHE A 75 15.19 -22.31 28.99
CA PHE A 75 16.13 -21.95 27.93
C PHE A 75 15.63 -22.32 26.53
N ILE A 76 14.89 -23.44 26.40
CA ILE A 76 14.33 -23.90 25.12
C ILE A 76 13.06 -23.13 24.75
N PHE A 77 12.22 -22.73 25.71
CA PHE A 77 10.98 -21.97 25.47
C PHE A 77 11.15 -20.70 24.63
N PRO A 78 12.16 -19.85 24.90
CA PRO A 78 12.50 -18.68 24.10
C PRO A 78 12.84 -19.01 22.64
N PHE A 79 13.46 -20.18 22.40
CA PHE A 79 13.91 -20.61 21.08
C PHE A 79 12.83 -21.31 20.25
N LEU A 80 11.76 -21.82 20.89
CA LEU A 80 10.63 -22.49 20.25
C LEU A 80 9.82 -21.60 19.28
N GLY A 81 10.07 -20.28 19.28
CA GLY A 81 9.66 -19.37 18.21
C GLY A 81 8.15 -19.24 17.99
N SER A 82 7.75 -18.61 16.88
CA SER A 82 6.32 -18.46 16.52
C SER A 82 5.66 -19.76 16.05
N GLY A 83 6.45 -20.78 15.72
CA GLY A 83 5.95 -22.09 15.34
C GLY A 83 5.26 -22.79 16.50
N PHE A 84 5.88 -22.78 17.69
CA PHE A 84 5.28 -23.39 18.88
C PHE A 84 4.03 -22.66 19.36
N VAL A 85 4.02 -21.33 19.31
CA VAL A 85 2.80 -20.52 19.58
C VAL A 85 1.66 -20.94 18.65
N SER A 86 1.95 -21.06 17.35
CA SER A 86 0.96 -21.49 16.36
C SER A 86 0.48 -22.92 16.61
N PHE A 87 1.35 -23.81 17.09
CA PHE A 87 1.00 -25.16 17.47
C PHE A 87 0.10 -25.20 18.72
N LEU A 88 0.39 -24.40 19.74
CA LEU A 88 -0.45 -24.30 20.94
C LEU A 88 -1.81 -23.67 20.63
N GLU A 89 -1.86 -22.68 19.75
CA GLU A 89 -3.11 -22.11 19.25
C GLU A 89 -3.94 -23.14 18.48
N TYR A 90 -3.29 -23.92 17.60
CA TYR A 90 -3.92 -25.03 16.89
C TYR A 90 -4.50 -26.05 17.87
N TRP A 91 -3.71 -26.51 18.84
CA TRP A 91 -4.15 -27.49 19.83
C TRP A 91 -5.29 -26.97 20.70
N LYS A 92 -5.19 -25.72 21.18
CA LYS A 92 -6.27 -25.07 21.92
C LYS A 92 -7.55 -25.06 21.09
N TYR A 93 -7.48 -24.57 19.85
CA TYR A 93 -8.64 -24.49 18.98
C TYR A 93 -9.27 -25.86 18.76
N VAL A 94 -8.47 -26.85 18.35
CA VAL A 94 -8.97 -28.20 18.06
C VAL A 94 -9.59 -28.83 19.29
N LEU A 95 -8.95 -28.71 20.46
CA LEU A 95 -9.46 -29.26 21.71
C LEU A 95 -10.76 -28.57 22.16
N CYS A 96 -10.77 -27.24 22.19
CA CYS A 96 -11.94 -26.48 22.63
C CYS A 96 -13.14 -26.70 21.70
N GLU A 97 -12.92 -26.60 20.38
CA GLU A 97 -13.99 -26.80 19.38
C GLU A 97 -14.53 -28.24 19.44
N TYR A 98 -13.65 -29.23 19.60
CA TYR A 98 -14.07 -30.62 19.79
C TYR A 98 -14.90 -30.81 21.08
N LEU A 99 -14.47 -30.21 22.20
CA LEU A 99 -15.21 -30.31 23.46
C LEU A 99 -16.56 -29.58 23.40
N TYR A 100 -16.62 -28.43 22.72
CA TYR A 100 -17.87 -27.70 22.49
C TYR A 100 -18.84 -28.51 21.62
N ASP A 101 -18.40 -29.04 20.48
CA ASP A 101 -19.24 -29.89 19.63
C ASP A 101 -19.71 -31.15 20.37
N LYS A 102 -18.81 -31.78 21.16
CA LYS A 102 -19.16 -32.96 21.94
C LYS A 102 -20.19 -32.65 23.03
N SER A 103 -20.06 -31.49 23.69
CA SER A 103 -21.04 -30.98 24.64
C SER A 103 -22.39 -30.76 23.95
N GLU A 104 -22.39 -30.12 22.79
CA GLU A 104 -23.60 -29.80 22.04
C GLU A 104 -24.33 -31.07 21.58
N ASP A 105 -23.60 -32.06 21.07
CA ASP A 105 -24.14 -33.37 20.71
C ASP A 105 -24.81 -34.08 21.90
N LEU A 106 -24.19 -34.00 23.09
CA LEU A 106 -24.75 -34.57 24.32
C LEU A 106 -26.02 -33.84 24.80
N ILE A 107 -26.11 -32.53 24.59
CA ILE A 107 -27.26 -31.69 24.96
C ILE A 107 -28.42 -31.89 23.97
N LYS A 108 -28.15 -31.81 22.67
CA LYS A 108 -29.14 -31.91 21.59
C LYS A 108 -29.53 -33.36 21.27
N GLY A 109 -28.74 -34.32 21.73
CA GLY A 109 -28.94 -35.75 21.42
C GLY A 109 -28.67 -36.07 19.96
N THR A 110 -27.82 -35.28 19.30
CA THR A 110 -27.35 -35.50 17.93
C THR A 110 -26.03 -36.28 17.94
N SER A 111 -25.74 -37.02 16.87
CA SER A 111 -24.46 -37.68 16.65
C SER A 111 -23.79 -37.05 15.42
N LYS A 112 -23.63 -35.72 15.42
CA LYS A 112 -22.97 -34.99 14.33
C LYS A 112 -21.46 -34.88 14.50
N GLY A 113 -20.91 -35.46 15.57
CA GLY A 113 -19.50 -35.44 15.92
C GLY A 113 -18.59 -35.65 14.71
N GLN A 114 -17.82 -34.61 14.38
CA GLN A 114 -16.85 -34.70 13.30
C GLN A 114 -15.58 -35.41 13.78
N ILE A 115 -14.82 -35.97 12.84
CA ILE A 115 -13.53 -36.60 13.12
C ILE A 115 -12.58 -35.52 13.65
N PHE A 116 -11.80 -35.82 14.69
CA PHE A 116 -10.86 -34.86 15.31
C PHE A 116 -9.98 -34.08 14.31
N GLY A 117 -9.59 -34.72 13.20
CA GLY A 117 -8.83 -34.08 12.12
C GLY A 117 -9.57 -32.95 11.38
N SER A 118 -10.90 -32.97 11.30
CA SER A 118 -11.67 -31.94 10.59
C SER A 118 -11.59 -30.58 11.27
N TYR A 119 -11.45 -30.55 12.60
CA TYR A 119 -11.22 -29.33 13.37
C TYR A 119 -9.88 -28.71 13.03
N GLY A 120 -8.86 -29.54 12.79
CA GLY A 120 -7.56 -29.07 12.33
C GLY A 120 -7.62 -28.41 10.96
N ASP A 121 -8.38 -29.00 10.03
CA ASP A 121 -8.59 -28.42 8.71
C ASP A 121 -9.41 -27.12 8.76
N LYS A 122 -10.42 -27.03 9.63
CA LYS A 122 -11.16 -25.79 9.89
C LYS A 122 -10.22 -24.67 10.37
N TYR A 123 -9.34 -24.95 11.33
CA TYR A 123 -8.36 -23.97 11.82
C TYR A 123 -7.45 -23.46 10.70
N LYS A 124 -6.89 -24.38 9.88
CA LYS A 124 -6.01 -24.01 8.76
C LYS A 124 -6.71 -23.10 7.75
N ARG A 125 -7.98 -23.40 7.42
CA ARG A 125 -8.79 -22.56 6.51
C ARG A 125 -9.05 -21.18 7.11
N GLN A 126 -9.40 -21.09 8.39
CA GLN A 126 -9.62 -19.81 9.07
C GLN A 126 -8.35 -18.96 9.10
N LYS A 127 -7.21 -19.58 9.43
CA LYS A 127 -5.91 -18.87 9.48
C LYS A 127 -5.48 -18.38 8.10
N ALA A 128 -5.62 -19.22 7.06
CA ALA A 128 -5.32 -18.83 5.68
C ALA A 128 -6.20 -17.66 5.19
N ALA A 129 -7.49 -17.68 5.54
CA ALA A 129 -8.42 -16.59 5.21
C ALA A 129 -8.06 -15.28 5.92
N GLN A 130 -7.63 -15.35 7.19
CA GLN A 130 -7.14 -14.17 7.93
C GLN A 130 -5.87 -13.58 7.31
N GLU A 131 -4.90 -14.43 6.95
CA GLU A 131 -3.66 -14.00 6.31
C GLU A 131 -3.91 -13.39 4.91
N GLU A 132 -4.84 -13.94 4.14
CA GLU A 132 -5.23 -13.37 2.85
C GLU A 132 -5.94 -12.02 3.02
N ALA A 133 -6.84 -11.88 4.00
CA ALA A 133 -7.49 -10.62 4.32
C ALA A 133 -6.49 -9.55 4.76
N GLU A 134 -5.50 -9.90 5.58
CA GLU A 134 -4.44 -8.98 6.01
C GLU A 134 -3.57 -8.55 4.82
N ARG A 135 -3.18 -9.48 3.94
CA ARG A 135 -2.45 -9.14 2.70
C ARG A 135 -3.23 -8.18 1.83
N ARG A 136 -4.53 -8.45 1.59
CA ARG A 136 -5.41 -7.55 0.82
C ARG A 136 -5.50 -6.15 1.44
N ARG A 137 -5.57 -6.05 2.77
CA ARG A 137 -5.56 -4.75 3.48
C ARG A 137 -4.25 -3.99 3.26
N ARG A 138 -3.10 -4.65 3.40
CA ARG A 138 -1.79 -4.01 3.16
C ARG A 138 -1.65 -3.50 1.73
N TYR A 139 -2.08 -4.26 0.74
CA TYR A 139 -2.09 -3.80 -0.65
C TYR A 139 -3.01 -2.61 -0.88
N ALA A 140 -4.20 -2.60 -0.26
CA ALA A 140 -5.12 -1.46 -0.34
C ALA A 140 -4.56 -0.20 0.33
N GLU A 141 -3.93 -0.34 1.51
CA GLU A 141 -3.25 0.76 2.21
C GLU A 141 -2.08 1.32 1.38
N GLU A 142 -1.26 0.45 0.78
CA GLU A 142 -0.19 0.88 -0.12
C GLU A 142 -0.71 1.60 -1.35
N ALA A 143 -1.80 1.12 -1.97
CA ALA A 143 -2.43 1.76 -3.11
C ALA A 143 -2.94 3.16 -2.74
N ALA A 144 -3.67 3.28 -1.62
CA ALA A 144 -4.14 4.56 -1.11
C ALA A 144 -2.98 5.52 -0.77
N ALA A 145 -1.87 5.01 -0.23
CA ALA A 145 -0.68 5.81 0.04
C ALA A 145 0.03 6.27 -1.26
N ARG A 146 0.02 5.45 -2.32
CA ARG A 146 0.52 5.85 -3.65
C ARG A 146 -0.35 6.96 -4.25
N GLU A 147 -1.66 6.87 -4.16
CA GLU A 147 -2.58 7.89 -4.65
C GLU A 147 -2.44 9.22 -3.91
N LYS A 148 -2.38 9.18 -2.56
CA LYS A 148 -2.12 10.39 -1.75
C LYS A 148 -0.82 11.08 -2.14
N ARG A 149 0.26 10.32 -2.39
CA ARG A 149 1.54 10.88 -2.86
C ARG A 149 1.41 11.53 -4.24
N ARG A 150 0.64 10.95 -5.16
CA ARG A 150 0.39 11.57 -6.47
C ARG A 150 -0.39 12.87 -6.33
N GLN A 151 -1.44 12.90 -5.50
CA GLN A 151 -2.22 14.11 -5.23
C GLN A 151 -1.34 15.21 -4.60
N GLN A 152 -0.55 14.86 -3.59
CA GLN A 152 0.39 15.81 -2.98
C GLN A 152 1.42 16.33 -3.99
N GLN A 153 1.94 15.48 -4.88
CA GLN A 153 2.83 15.93 -5.95
C GLN A 153 2.13 16.88 -6.93
N GLN A 154 0.88 16.60 -7.31
CA GLN A 154 0.10 17.48 -8.19
C GLN A 154 -0.21 18.82 -7.53
N GLU A 155 -0.60 18.84 -6.26
CA GLU A 155 -0.87 20.07 -5.50
C GLU A 155 0.40 20.89 -5.29
N GLN A 156 1.52 20.25 -4.95
CA GLN A 156 2.81 20.93 -4.85
C GLN A 156 3.20 21.54 -6.20
N TRP A 157 3.03 20.78 -7.28
CA TRP A 157 3.30 21.27 -8.62
C TRP A 157 2.39 22.44 -9.01
N ALA A 158 1.09 22.37 -8.68
CA ALA A 158 0.12 23.44 -8.92
C ALA A 158 0.47 24.72 -8.14
N ARG A 159 0.87 24.60 -6.87
CA ARG A 159 1.33 25.76 -6.07
C ARG A 159 2.61 26.37 -6.62
N ILE A 160 3.57 25.54 -7.01
CA ILE A 160 4.81 26.01 -7.65
C ILE A 160 4.49 26.73 -8.95
N PHE A 161 3.54 26.20 -9.74
CA PHE A 161 3.08 26.81 -10.98
C PHE A 161 2.39 28.16 -10.71
N GLU A 162 1.44 28.22 -9.77
CA GLU A 162 0.73 29.44 -9.42
C GLU A 162 1.67 30.52 -8.87
N GLN A 163 2.63 30.16 -8.02
CA GLN A 163 3.65 31.09 -7.53
C GLN A 163 4.52 31.65 -8.67
N PHE A 164 4.81 30.83 -9.69
CA PHE A 164 5.66 31.20 -10.81
C PHE A 164 4.91 32.00 -11.89
N PHE A 165 3.60 31.80 -12.06
CA PHE A 165 2.80 32.41 -13.15
C PHE A 165 1.69 33.39 -12.67
N GLY A 166 1.40 33.46 -11.37
CA GLY A 166 0.26 34.21 -10.81
C GLY A 166 0.32 35.73 -11.04
N GLY A 167 1.51 36.31 -11.23
CA GLY A 167 1.69 37.73 -11.54
C GLY A 167 1.39 38.13 -13.00
N PHE A 168 1.35 37.16 -13.93
CA PHE A 168 1.07 37.41 -15.35
C PHE A 168 -0.43 37.38 -15.68
N ALA A 169 -1.25 36.79 -14.81
CA ALA A 169 -2.71 36.73 -14.99
C ALA A 169 -3.41 38.09 -14.69
N GLY A 170 -2.67 39.09 -14.21
CA GLY A 170 -3.20 40.37 -13.73
C GLY A 170 -2.97 41.57 -14.66
N GLY A 171 -3.01 41.39 -15.98
CA GLY A 171 -2.82 42.47 -16.96
C GLY A 171 -3.93 42.50 -18.01
N THR A 172 -4.97 43.30 -17.75
CA THR A 172 -6.04 43.78 -18.65
C THR A 172 -6.12 43.16 -20.05
N GLY A 173 -7.08 42.24 -20.20
CA GLY A 173 -7.67 41.84 -21.47
C GLY A 173 -8.73 40.80 -21.15
N THR A 174 -9.96 41.03 -21.57
CA THR A 174 -11.15 40.18 -21.42
C THR A 174 -10.91 38.80 -22.04
N TYR A 175 -10.08 38.00 -21.37
CA TYR A 175 -9.40 36.73 -21.65
C TYR A 175 -9.74 35.52 -20.71
N GLY A 176 -10.98 35.13 -20.38
CA GLY A 176 -11.34 33.83 -19.77
C GLY A 176 -10.71 32.59 -20.49
N PRO A 177 -11.12 31.36 -20.22
CA PRO A 177 -10.55 30.20 -20.91
C PRO A 177 -11.02 30.19 -22.38
N PHE A 178 -10.37 30.98 -23.23
CA PHE A 178 -10.86 31.34 -24.56
C PHE A 178 -10.63 30.23 -25.59
N GLY A 179 -11.49 29.23 -25.51
CA GLY A 179 -12.14 28.69 -26.69
C GLY A 179 -13.34 29.59 -27.05
N GLY A 180 -13.29 30.25 -28.20
CA GLY A 180 -14.41 31.06 -28.67
C GLY A 180 -14.03 32.10 -29.71
N TYR A 181 -13.56 31.66 -30.89
CA TYR A 181 -13.70 32.51 -32.07
C TYR A 181 -15.18 32.49 -32.49
N GLY A 182 -15.87 33.61 -32.25
CA GLY A 182 -17.25 33.83 -32.65
C GLY A 182 -17.43 33.83 -34.19
N PRO A 183 -18.68 33.67 -34.67
CA PRO A 183 -18.98 33.58 -36.09
C PRO A 183 -18.78 34.95 -36.75
N GLY A 184 -17.70 35.10 -37.51
CA GLY A 184 -17.45 36.24 -38.37
C GLY A 184 -18.35 36.22 -39.60
N THR A 185 -19.28 37.17 -39.63
CA THR A 185 -20.10 37.55 -40.79
C THR A 185 -19.26 37.99 -41.99
N GLY A 186 -19.51 37.35 -43.14
CA GLY A 186 -19.54 37.95 -44.48
C GLY A 186 -18.28 38.61 -45.05
N GLY A 187 -17.61 37.90 -45.97
CA GLY A 187 -16.62 38.47 -46.90
C GLY A 187 -16.20 37.47 -47.97
N TYR A 188 -16.71 37.64 -49.19
CA TYR A 188 -16.42 36.79 -50.35
C TYR A 188 -14.94 36.92 -50.75
N GLY A 189 -14.21 35.81 -50.81
CA GLY A 189 -12.80 35.80 -51.22
C GLY A 189 -12.19 34.40 -51.39
N GLN A 190 -12.37 33.85 -52.59
CA GLN A 190 -11.52 32.90 -53.33
C GLN A 190 -10.88 31.69 -52.61
N GLY A 191 -11.17 30.49 -53.15
CA GLY A 191 -10.92 29.19 -52.54
C GLY A 191 -9.46 28.85 -52.18
N ARG A 192 -9.31 28.34 -50.95
CA ARG A 192 -8.25 27.39 -50.59
C ARG A 192 -8.94 26.20 -49.89
N SER A 193 -8.65 24.98 -50.30
CA SER A 193 -9.09 23.78 -49.58
C SER A 193 -8.60 23.83 -48.14
N TYR A 194 -9.52 24.06 -47.20
CA TYR A 194 -9.26 24.00 -45.77
C TYR A 194 -9.14 22.52 -45.37
N ASN A 195 -7.93 22.09 -44.99
CA ASN A 195 -7.71 20.76 -44.42
C ASN A 195 -7.46 20.91 -42.90
N PRO A 196 -8.45 20.57 -42.05
CA PRO A 196 -8.35 20.78 -40.60
C PRO A 196 -7.19 20.04 -39.93
N ALA A 197 -6.73 18.92 -40.50
CA ALA A 197 -5.62 18.13 -39.94
C ALA A 197 -4.25 18.74 -40.26
N ALA A 198 -4.07 19.33 -41.44
CA ALA A 198 -2.84 20.03 -41.81
C ALA A 198 -2.64 21.30 -40.98
N ASP A 199 -3.74 22.00 -40.65
CA ASP A 199 -3.72 23.17 -39.80
C ASP A 199 -3.25 22.84 -38.36
N PHE A 200 -3.80 21.78 -37.75
CA PHE A 200 -3.36 21.30 -36.43
C PHE A 200 -1.87 20.91 -36.41
N ASN A 201 -1.40 20.15 -37.41
CA ASN A 201 0.00 19.75 -37.49
C ASN A 201 0.94 20.96 -37.63
N GLN A 202 0.53 21.99 -38.37
CA GLN A 202 1.29 23.23 -38.49
C GLN A 202 1.35 24.00 -37.16
N GLN A 203 0.23 24.09 -36.45
CA GLN A 203 0.18 24.72 -35.13
C GLN A 203 1.07 23.97 -34.12
N TYR A 204 0.97 22.64 -34.06
CA TYR A 204 1.80 21.80 -33.19
C TYR A 204 3.30 22.02 -33.41
N ARG A 205 3.74 21.99 -34.68
CA ARG A 205 5.14 22.23 -35.03
C ARG A 205 5.61 23.62 -34.61
N LYS A 206 4.82 24.66 -34.85
CA LYS A 206 5.13 26.03 -34.40
C LYS A 206 5.32 26.09 -32.87
N HIS A 207 4.47 25.43 -32.10
CA HIS A 207 4.61 25.42 -30.64
C HIS A 207 5.86 24.62 -30.18
N CYS A 208 6.17 23.49 -30.83
CA CYS A 208 7.44 22.78 -30.60
C CYS A 208 8.66 23.65 -30.95
N ASP A 209 8.62 24.40 -32.05
CA ASP A 209 9.70 25.30 -32.48
C ASP A 209 9.89 26.45 -31.48
N VAL A 210 8.78 27.03 -30.98
CA VAL A 210 8.79 28.05 -29.92
C VAL A 210 9.43 27.51 -28.64
N LEU A 211 9.23 26.25 -28.28
CA LEU A 211 9.92 25.60 -27.15
C LEU A 211 11.31 25.05 -27.51
N GLY A 212 11.65 24.95 -28.79
CA GLY A 212 12.92 24.42 -29.29
C GLY A 212 13.09 22.92 -29.03
N ILE A 213 12.01 22.14 -29.13
CA ILE A 213 11.97 20.70 -28.87
C ILE A 213 11.63 19.92 -30.14
N PRO A 214 12.03 18.64 -30.25
CA PRO A 214 11.63 17.80 -31.38
C PRO A 214 10.10 17.60 -31.42
N TYR A 215 9.57 17.29 -32.61
CA TYR A 215 8.13 17.04 -32.80
C TYR A 215 7.68 15.69 -32.23
N ASP A 216 8.60 14.74 -32.06
CA ASP A 216 8.38 13.53 -31.26
C ASP A 216 8.86 13.81 -29.83
N THR A 217 8.01 14.47 -29.06
CA THR A 217 8.28 14.85 -27.67
C THR A 217 7.38 14.08 -26.70
N ASP A 218 7.65 14.20 -25.41
CA ASP A 218 6.81 13.75 -24.32
C ASP A 218 6.46 14.92 -23.39
N GLU A 219 5.47 14.74 -22.52
CA GLU A 219 5.03 15.79 -21.58
C GLU A 219 6.18 16.25 -20.65
N TYR A 220 7.13 15.37 -20.34
CA TYR A 220 8.27 15.69 -19.49
C TYR A 220 9.26 16.64 -20.18
N GLN A 221 9.56 16.40 -21.45
CA GLN A 221 10.43 17.23 -22.30
C GLN A 221 9.81 18.60 -22.56
N VAL A 222 8.50 18.65 -22.83
CA VAL A 222 7.73 19.92 -22.95
C VAL A 222 7.85 20.73 -21.66
N LYS A 223 7.62 20.10 -20.50
CA LYS A 223 7.77 20.73 -19.17
C LYS A 223 9.19 21.22 -18.91
N LEU A 224 10.20 20.45 -19.29
CA LEU A 224 11.61 20.80 -19.05
C LEU A 224 12.05 21.99 -19.91
N ALA A 225 11.74 21.97 -21.21
CA ALA A 225 12.06 23.04 -22.15
C ALA A 225 11.35 24.35 -21.79
N TYR A 226 10.08 24.24 -21.40
CA TYR A 226 9.31 25.38 -20.89
C TYR A 226 9.97 26.02 -19.68
N ARG A 227 10.34 25.24 -18.64
CA ARG A 227 11.02 25.78 -17.44
C ARG A 227 12.31 26.50 -17.77
N LYS A 228 13.09 25.97 -18.71
CA LYS A 228 14.36 26.56 -19.13
C LYS A 228 14.13 27.93 -19.80
N LYS A 229 13.22 27.98 -20.77
CA LYS A 229 12.91 29.22 -21.50
C LYS A 229 12.16 30.25 -20.65
N ALA A 230 11.24 29.82 -19.79
CA ALA A 230 10.53 30.69 -18.88
C ALA A 230 11.48 31.40 -17.90
N LYS A 231 12.55 30.73 -17.44
CA LYS A 231 13.60 31.37 -16.63
C LYS A 231 14.46 32.37 -17.41
N GLU A 232 14.69 32.11 -18.70
CA GLU A 232 15.52 32.94 -19.58
C GLU A 232 14.79 34.23 -20.04
N TYR A 233 13.49 34.13 -20.27
CA TYR A 233 12.64 35.22 -20.78
C TYR A 233 11.71 35.82 -19.71
N HIS A 234 11.92 35.48 -18.43
CA HIS A 234 11.14 36.08 -17.34
C HIS A 234 11.35 37.60 -17.32
N PRO A 235 10.30 38.44 -17.32
CA PRO A 235 10.46 39.90 -17.41
C PRO A 235 11.21 40.51 -16.21
N ASP A 236 11.14 39.89 -15.02
CA ASP A 236 11.93 40.36 -13.87
C ASP A 236 13.44 40.10 -14.04
N ILE A 237 13.81 39.08 -14.81
CA ILE A 237 15.21 38.69 -15.04
C ILE A 237 15.72 39.33 -16.33
N ASN A 238 14.86 39.41 -17.35
CA ASN A 238 15.14 39.88 -18.69
C ASN A 238 14.33 41.14 -18.99
N LYS A 239 14.98 42.30 -18.85
CA LYS A 239 14.37 43.63 -19.06
C LYS A 239 14.29 44.05 -20.54
N SER A 240 14.51 43.14 -21.48
CA SER A 240 14.38 43.48 -22.90
C SER A 240 12.92 43.74 -23.27
N ALA A 241 12.68 44.69 -24.19
CA ALA A 241 11.33 45.04 -24.64
C ALA A 241 10.56 43.86 -25.24
N ASN A 242 11.27 42.83 -25.73
CA ASN A 242 10.69 41.63 -26.34
C ASN A 242 10.57 40.45 -25.37
N ALA A 243 11.02 40.57 -24.12
CA ALA A 243 10.96 39.48 -23.13
C ALA A 243 9.51 39.08 -22.83
N THR A 244 8.63 40.06 -22.62
CA THR A 244 7.20 39.84 -22.35
C THR A 244 6.51 39.11 -23.50
N GLN A 245 6.76 39.52 -24.75
CA GLN A 245 6.15 38.89 -25.92
C GLN A 245 6.64 37.45 -26.11
N LYS A 246 7.97 37.22 -26.01
CA LYS A 246 8.53 35.87 -26.10
C LYS A 246 8.03 34.97 -24.99
N PHE A 247 7.88 35.49 -23.79
CA PHE A 247 7.34 34.75 -22.65
C PHE A 247 5.88 34.33 -22.90
N GLN A 248 5.04 35.22 -23.45
CA GLN A 248 3.67 34.88 -23.84
C GLN A 248 3.62 33.78 -24.91
N GLU A 249 4.50 33.83 -25.92
CA GLU A 249 4.61 32.79 -26.95
C GLU A 249 5.03 31.44 -26.35
N ILE A 250 6.02 31.44 -25.44
CA ILE A 250 6.50 30.24 -24.72
C ILE A 250 5.39 29.63 -23.86
N SER A 251 4.58 30.44 -23.19
CA SER A 251 3.44 29.99 -22.38
C SER A 251 2.32 29.40 -23.24
N SER A 252 1.96 30.07 -24.34
CA SER A 252 0.96 29.56 -25.29
C SER A 252 1.40 28.21 -25.89
N ALA A 253 2.69 28.05 -26.17
CA ALA A 253 3.23 26.79 -26.64
C ALA A 253 3.16 25.66 -25.61
N TYR A 254 3.43 25.96 -24.33
CA TYR A 254 3.31 24.99 -23.25
C TYR A 254 1.87 24.52 -23.04
N GLU A 255 0.89 25.43 -23.10
CA GLU A 255 -0.53 25.10 -22.96
C GLU A 255 -1.07 24.26 -24.13
N PHE A 256 -0.67 24.61 -25.36
CA PHE A 256 -1.08 23.86 -26.54
C PHE A 256 -0.48 22.45 -26.57
N LEU A 257 0.76 22.27 -26.09
CA LEU A 257 1.46 20.99 -26.07
C LEU A 257 1.05 20.11 -24.87
N SER A 258 -0.25 19.91 -24.71
CA SER A 258 -0.82 18.97 -23.75
C SER A 258 -0.57 17.51 -24.16
N GLN A 259 -0.64 16.58 -23.20
CA GLN A 259 -0.52 15.15 -23.49
C GLN A 259 -1.50 14.70 -24.58
N GLU A 260 -2.74 15.21 -24.56
CA GLU A 260 -3.75 14.90 -25.58
C GLU A 260 -3.35 15.36 -26.98
N ASN A 261 -2.78 16.56 -27.12
CA ASN A 261 -2.35 17.09 -28.41
C ASN A 261 -1.06 16.43 -28.92
N ILE A 262 -0.15 16.06 -28.02
CA ILE A 262 1.03 15.24 -28.33
C ILE A 262 0.59 13.88 -28.91
N ASP A 263 -0.31 13.19 -28.22
CA ASP A 263 -0.82 11.88 -28.66
C ASP A 263 -1.63 11.99 -29.96
N ARG A 264 -2.37 13.09 -30.14
CA ARG A 264 -3.07 13.40 -31.39
C ARG A 264 -2.08 13.60 -32.55
N TYR A 265 -1.00 14.34 -32.35
CA TYR A 265 0.00 14.57 -33.39
C TYR A 265 0.70 13.28 -33.80
N LYS A 266 1.07 12.42 -32.85
CA LYS A 266 1.67 11.10 -33.14
C LYS A 266 0.75 10.22 -33.98
N ARG A 267 -0.53 10.13 -33.57
CA ARG A 267 -1.56 9.40 -34.33
C ARG A 267 -1.74 9.89 -35.76
N LEU A 268 -1.69 11.20 -36.01
CA LEU A 268 -1.87 11.78 -37.33
C LEU A 268 -0.66 11.59 -38.26
N ASN A 269 0.53 11.37 -37.70
CA ASN A 269 1.79 11.28 -38.45
C ASN A 269 2.42 9.88 -38.42
N ASN A 270 1.74 8.88 -37.84
CA ASN A 270 2.24 7.50 -37.66
C ASN A 270 3.60 7.43 -36.95
N LEU A 271 3.76 8.24 -35.89
CA LEU A 271 4.93 8.25 -35.00
C LEU A 271 4.67 7.42 -33.75
#